data_AF-A0A5R9PH60-F1
#
_entry.id   AF-A0A5R9PH60-F1
#
_cell.length_a   1.000
_cell.length_b   1.000
_cell.length_c   1.000
_cell.angle_alpha   90.00
_cell.angle_beta   90.00
_cell.angle_gamma   90.00
#
_symmetry.space_group_name_H-M   'P 1'
#
loop_
_entity.id
_entity.type
_entity.pdbx_description
1 polymer ?
#
loop_
_entity_poly.entity_id
_entity_poly.type
_entity_poly.pdbx_seq_one_letter_code
_entity_poly.pdbx_strand_id
1 'polypeptide(L)'
;MSDTPNDASGEVAEKRVRKPRVAKPRTPEQSEIALPPVATPAPAPVAAPAASAPMAPAQPASPPAPTPHPATDSAPQPARGDRPREGNRQQGDSGGQGGQADQDGGQSHEGGQRNSRRDRFKNRRDRQRDRPRDGGMSDEGGNGENFVPRPHPQVPEGFPIYSLGDLKRSPAHKLLEIADQLQISEGVARARKQDIIFAILKVLTRHGEGVQADGVLEILPDGFGFLRAAEASYLAGPDDTYISPSQIRRFNLRTGDHVSGRIRWPKDGERYFALNIVDTINGEPIEASKNKTLFENLTPLFPRKRFKLERGDGSSEDITGRILDLMAPQGKGQRALIVSPPKAGKTMMMQQIASAITYNHPDVHLIVLLIDERPEEVTEMQRTVRGEVISSTFDEPAARHVQVAEMVIERAKRLVEHKKDVVILLDSITRLARAYNNVMPSSGKVLTGGVDSNAMHRPKRFFGAARNVEEGGSLTIIATALVDTGSAMDKVIYEEFKGTGNSEVHLDRRITEKRVYPAINVNQSGTRREDYLIEPDLLQKIWILRKLLHPMDEIAAMEFLLDKMKNTKSNDEFFGSMRK
;
A
#
# COMPACT_ATOMS: atom_id res chain seq x y z
N MET A 1 7.40 62.91 42.44
CA MET A 1 6.18 62.55 41.69
C MET A 1 6.22 61.03 41.46
N SER A 2 6.05 60.15 42.45
CA SER A 2 5.32 60.19 43.73
C SER A 2 3.84 60.53 43.58
N ASP A 3 3.00 59.53 43.77
CA ASP A 3 1.71 59.65 44.47
C ASP A 3 1.24 58.27 44.98
N THR A 4 0.71 58.28 46.20
CA THR A 4 -0.02 57.22 46.93
C THR A 4 -0.85 57.94 48.00
N PRO A 5 -2.08 57.51 48.32
CA PRO A 5 -2.22 56.63 49.50
C PRO A 5 -3.43 55.65 49.50
N ASN A 6 -3.36 54.72 50.46
CA ASN A 6 -4.41 54.10 51.30
C ASN A 6 -5.88 54.00 50.83
N ASP A 7 -6.49 52.85 51.13
CA ASP A 7 -7.44 52.80 52.27
C ASP A 7 -7.35 51.46 53.04
N ALA A 8 -7.84 51.36 54.28
CA ALA A 8 -7.58 50.19 55.15
C ALA A 8 -8.63 49.86 56.26
N SER A 9 -9.00 48.58 56.34
CA SER A 9 -9.66 47.86 57.47
C SER A 9 -9.46 46.34 57.24
N GLY A 10 -9.28 45.42 58.20
CA GLY A 10 -9.63 45.38 59.63
C GLY A 10 -11.00 44.72 59.81
N GLU A 11 -11.20 43.54 60.44
CA GLU A 11 -10.28 42.47 60.92
C GLU A 11 -10.94 41.09 60.58
N VAL A 12 -10.68 39.87 61.10
CA VAL A 12 -9.94 39.35 62.28
C VAL A 12 -9.02 38.17 61.83
N ALA A 13 -8.82 37.10 62.62
CA ALA A 13 -7.92 35.97 62.31
C ALA A 13 -8.43 34.59 62.79
N GLU A 14 -7.95 33.51 62.16
CA GLU A 14 -7.94 32.17 62.78
C GLU A 14 -6.67 31.34 62.44
N LYS A 15 -6.50 30.19 63.09
CA LYS A 15 -5.18 29.64 63.48
C LYS A 15 -4.47 28.80 62.39
N ARG A 16 -3.18 29.07 62.18
CA ARG A 16 -2.22 28.13 61.55
C ARG A 16 -1.21 27.61 62.58
N VAL A 17 -1.18 26.29 62.81
CA VAL A 17 -0.18 25.62 63.66
C VAL A 17 1.07 25.27 62.83
N ARG A 18 2.26 25.37 63.43
CA ARG A 18 3.57 25.07 62.80
C ARG A 18 4.58 24.50 63.81
N LYS A 19 5.26 23.40 63.43
CA LYS A 19 6.59 22.87 63.84
C LYS A 19 6.54 21.32 63.94
N PRO A 20 7.70 20.60 63.95
CA PRO A 20 9.08 21.06 63.77
C PRO A 20 9.75 20.51 62.50
N ARG A 21 11.06 20.76 62.36
CA ARG A 21 11.95 20.33 61.26
C ARG A 21 12.99 19.37 61.84
N VAL A 22 13.19 18.19 61.23
CA VAL A 22 14.16 17.18 61.68
C VAL A 22 15.39 17.16 60.75
N ALA A 23 16.55 16.77 61.27
CA ALA A 23 17.86 16.94 60.62
C ALA A 23 18.39 15.68 59.91
N LYS A 24 19.44 15.85 59.09
CA LYS A 24 20.18 14.75 58.45
C LYS A 24 20.95 13.92 59.51
N PRO A 25 21.04 12.58 59.37
CA PRO A 25 21.97 11.77 60.14
C PRO A 25 23.43 11.99 59.72
N ARG A 26 24.37 11.68 60.62
CA ARG A 26 25.82 11.59 60.38
C ARG A 26 26.26 10.12 60.37
N THR A 27 27.38 9.84 59.71
CA THR A 27 28.12 8.58 59.80
C THR A 27 28.71 8.37 61.21
N PRO A 28 28.71 7.15 61.76
CA PRO A 28 29.58 6.75 62.87
C PRO A 28 30.90 6.11 62.37
N GLU A 29 31.92 6.09 63.23
CA GLU A 29 33.21 5.44 62.99
C GLU A 29 33.25 3.97 63.49
N GLN A 30 34.44 3.37 63.39
CA GLN A 30 34.71 1.94 63.49
C GLN A 30 34.64 1.36 64.92
N SER A 31 34.30 0.07 65.02
CA SER A 31 34.85 -0.85 66.03
C SER A 31 34.90 -2.27 65.43
N GLU A 32 35.89 -3.07 65.84
CA GLU A 32 36.27 -4.32 65.16
C GLU A 32 35.48 -5.55 65.64
N ILE A 33 35.05 -6.41 64.70
CA ILE A 33 34.84 -7.85 64.93
C ILE A 33 35.37 -8.61 63.69
N ALA A 34 35.96 -9.79 63.91
CA ALA A 34 36.84 -10.48 62.96
C ALA A 34 36.17 -11.06 61.70
N LEU A 35 36.97 -11.17 60.63
CA LEU A 35 36.64 -11.86 59.38
C LEU A 35 37.00 -13.36 59.43
N PRO A 36 36.19 -14.26 58.82
CA PRO A 36 36.59 -15.65 58.55
C PRO A 36 37.63 -15.73 57.41
N PRO A 37 38.44 -16.81 57.33
CA PRO A 37 39.54 -16.90 56.38
C PRO A 37 39.11 -17.07 54.92
N VAL A 38 39.88 -16.46 54.01
CA VAL A 38 39.72 -16.61 52.56
C VAL A 38 40.20 -17.99 52.11
N ALA A 39 39.32 -18.76 51.48
CA ALA A 39 39.70 -20.01 50.82
C ALA A 39 40.46 -19.72 49.51
N THR A 40 41.62 -20.35 49.33
CA THR A 40 42.42 -20.26 48.10
C THR A 40 41.75 -20.97 46.92
N PRO A 41 41.80 -20.43 45.70
CA PRO A 41 41.29 -21.12 44.51
C PRO A 41 42.13 -22.37 44.20
N ALA A 42 41.46 -23.49 43.95
CA ALA A 42 42.10 -24.73 43.52
C ALA A 42 42.64 -24.62 42.07
N PRO A 43 43.71 -25.37 41.71
CA PRO A 43 44.33 -25.26 40.40
C PRO A 43 43.44 -25.81 39.27
N ALA A 44 43.65 -25.27 38.06
CA ALA A 44 42.96 -25.72 36.85
C ALA A 44 43.30 -27.20 36.50
N PRO A 45 42.35 -27.96 35.94
CA PRO A 45 42.57 -29.36 35.59
C PRO A 45 43.62 -29.50 34.47
N VAL A 46 44.57 -30.42 34.68
CA VAL A 46 45.63 -30.74 33.72
C VAL A 46 45.06 -31.50 32.53
N ALA A 47 45.56 -31.20 31.32
CA ALA A 47 45.14 -31.87 30.10
C ALA A 47 45.51 -33.38 30.10
N ALA A 48 44.53 -34.23 29.78
CA ALA A 48 44.76 -35.66 29.56
C ALA A 48 45.38 -35.90 28.16
N PRO A 49 46.16 -36.98 27.96
CA PRO A 49 46.95 -37.17 26.75
C PRO A 49 46.11 -37.53 25.51
N ALA A 50 46.67 -37.27 24.33
CA ALA A 50 46.04 -37.56 23.05
C ALA A 50 45.83 -39.07 22.83
N ALA A 51 44.58 -39.48 22.59
CA ALA A 51 44.25 -40.81 22.08
C ALA A 51 44.54 -40.89 20.57
N SER A 52 44.93 -42.08 20.11
CA SER A 52 45.31 -42.34 18.72
C SER A 52 44.15 -42.20 17.73
N ALA A 53 44.45 -41.67 16.54
CA ALA A 53 43.46 -41.46 15.48
C ALA A 53 42.98 -42.81 14.87
N PRO A 54 41.65 -43.01 14.72
CA PRO A 54 41.11 -44.03 13.83
C PRO A 54 41.41 -43.68 12.36
N MET A 55 41.62 -44.70 11.53
CA MET A 55 41.84 -44.53 10.09
C MET A 55 40.60 -43.93 9.39
N ALA A 56 40.84 -43.12 8.36
CA ALA A 56 39.78 -42.60 7.51
C ALA A 56 39.05 -43.73 6.73
N PRO A 57 37.71 -43.76 6.69
CA PRO A 57 36.97 -44.56 5.72
C PRO A 57 37.29 -44.08 4.30
N ALA A 58 37.47 -45.01 3.36
CA ALA A 58 37.74 -44.67 1.97
C ALA A 58 36.52 -43.98 1.31
N GLN A 59 36.79 -43.07 0.37
CA GLN A 59 35.75 -42.44 -0.44
C GLN A 59 35.05 -43.51 -1.32
N PRO A 60 33.71 -43.61 -1.32
CA PRO A 60 33.00 -44.41 -2.32
C PRO A 60 33.18 -43.75 -3.69
N ALA A 61 33.60 -44.53 -4.69
CA ALA A 61 33.95 -44.00 -6.01
C ALA A 61 32.70 -43.52 -6.78
N SER A 62 32.86 -42.43 -7.53
CA SER A 62 31.81 -41.90 -8.42
C SER A 62 31.39 -42.95 -9.48
N PRO A 63 30.09 -43.17 -9.72
CA PRO A 63 29.64 -44.02 -10.82
C PRO A 63 30.01 -43.39 -12.18
N PRO A 64 30.38 -44.20 -13.20
CA PRO A 64 30.79 -43.69 -14.50
C PRO A 64 29.62 -43.12 -15.32
N ALA A 65 29.93 -42.17 -16.20
CA ALA A 65 28.97 -41.64 -17.16
C ALA A 65 28.61 -42.67 -18.25
N PRO A 66 27.35 -42.72 -18.72
CA PRO A 66 26.94 -43.65 -19.78
C PRO A 66 27.40 -43.16 -21.17
N THR A 67 28.07 -44.06 -21.91
CA THR A 67 28.33 -43.93 -23.35
C THR A 67 27.26 -44.68 -24.18
N PRO A 68 27.09 -44.37 -25.48
CA PRO A 68 25.80 -44.57 -26.15
C PRO A 68 25.59 -45.97 -26.77
N HIS A 69 24.32 -46.32 -26.93
CA HIS A 69 23.85 -47.46 -27.72
C HIS A 69 22.93 -46.99 -28.87
N PRO A 70 22.73 -47.81 -29.93
CA PRO A 70 22.50 -47.31 -31.28
C PRO A 70 21.03 -47.01 -31.64
N ALA A 71 20.85 -46.35 -32.78
CA ALA A 71 19.55 -46.00 -33.35
C ALA A 71 18.82 -47.20 -33.99
N THR A 72 17.49 -47.08 -34.05
CA THR A 72 16.60 -47.82 -34.97
C THR A 72 15.56 -46.86 -35.55
N ASP A 73 15.08 -47.14 -36.76
CA ASP A 73 14.28 -46.23 -37.57
C ASP A 73 12.81 -46.08 -37.10
N SER A 74 12.25 -44.90 -37.32
CA SER A 74 11.05 -44.76 -38.19
C SER A 74 10.68 -43.30 -38.43
N ALA A 75 10.49 -42.92 -39.69
CA ALA A 75 10.01 -41.60 -40.10
C ALA A 75 9.05 -41.71 -41.30
N PRO A 76 7.90 -41.01 -41.30
CA PRO A 76 7.15 -40.71 -42.51
C PRO A 76 7.57 -39.36 -43.11
N GLN A 77 7.48 -39.24 -44.43
CA GLN A 77 7.73 -37.99 -45.17
C GLN A 77 6.52 -37.03 -45.08
N PRO A 78 6.67 -35.80 -45.61
CA PRO A 78 5.88 -35.51 -46.82
C PRO A 78 6.71 -35.01 -48.00
N ALA A 79 6.17 -35.20 -49.21
CA ALA A 79 6.78 -34.83 -50.48
C ALA A 79 6.41 -33.40 -50.96
N ARG A 80 6.96 -32.99 -52.11
CA ARG A 80 6.87 -31.63 -52.67
C ARG A 80 5.54 -31.34 -53.39
N GLY A 81 5.21 -30.05 -53.50
CA GLY A 81 4.24 -29.48 -54.45
C GLY A 81 4.76 -28.13 -54.99
N ASP A 82 4.31 -27.70 -56.18
CA ASP A 82 5.02 -26.71 -57.01
C ASP A 82 4.45 -25.27 -57.00
N ARG A 83 5.38 -24.31 -56.85
CA ARG A 83 5.56 -23.05 -57.63
C ARG A 83 4.32 -22.07 -57.75
N PRO A 84 4.43 -20.87 -58.39
CA PRO A 84 4.65 -19.66 -57.59
C PRO A 84 3.76 -18.45 -57.99
N ARG A 85 3.91 -17.29 -57.31
CA ARG A 85 3.65 -16.00 -57.97
C ARG A 85 4.39 -14.77 -57.39
N GLU A 86 4.45 -13.74 -58.23
CA GLU A 86 5.15 -12.45 -58.16
C GLU A 86 4.73 -11.55 -56.97
N GLY A 87 5.47 -10.51 -56.53
CA GLY A 87 6.76 -9.98 -57.01
C GLY A 87 7.15 -8.62 -56.36
N ASN A 88 8.22 -8.00 -56.87
CA ASN A 88 8.75 -6.63 -56.59
C ASN A 88 9.15 -6.20 -55.16
N ARG A 89 10.47 -6.24 -54.91
CA ARG A 89 11.24 -5.14 -54.27
C ARG A 89 12.60 -4.97 -54.95
N GLN A 90 12.97 -3.74 -55.31
CA GLN A 90 14.32 -3.30 -55.72
C GLN A 90 14.89 -2.39 -54.59
N GLN A 91 16.14 -2.54 -54.13
CA GLN A 91 17.42 -2.01 -54.70
C GLN A 91 17.44 -0.47 -54.79
N GLY A 92 18.48 0.29 -54.39
CA GLY A 92 19.74 0.00 -53.65
C GLY A 92 19.81 0.78 -52.31
N ASP A 93 20.85 0.77 -51.47
CA ASP A 93 22.31 0.83 -51.69
C ASP A 93 22.77 2.20 -52.26
N SER A 94 23.83 2.89 -51.80
CA SER A 94 24.91 2.58 -50.81
C SER A 94 25.23 3.81 -49.90
N GLY A 95 26.14 3.67 -48.92
CA GLY A 95 26.49 4.72 -47.94
C GLY A 95 27.60 5.72 -48.33
N GLY A 96 27.93 6.66 -47.42
CA GLY A 96 29.01 7.66 -47.60
C GLY A 96 29.27 8.51 -46.34
N GLN A 97 30.51 8.97 -46.14
CA GLN A 97 31.01 9.62 -44.91
C GLN A 97 31.14 11.17 -45.03
N GLY A 98 31.29 11.85 -43.88
CA GLY A 98 31.80 13.24 -43.76
C GLY A 98 30.72 14.33 -43.53
N GLY A 99 31.05 15.50 -42.96
CA GLY A 99 32.30 15.89 -42.29
C GLY A 99 32.58 17.40 -42.29
N GLN A 100 32.53 18.05 -41.10
CA GLN A 100 32.97 19.44 -40.80
C GLN A 100 32.19 20.61 -41.48
N ALA A 101 31.91 21.68 -40.70
CA ALA A 101 32.43 23.07 -40.82
C ALA A 101 31.98 23.78 -42.12
N ASP A 102 31.42 24.99 -42.15
CA ASP A 102 31.67 26.25 -41.40
C ASP A 102 30.39 27.15 -41.50
N GLN A 103 30.25 28.42 -41.06
CA GLN A 103 31.12 29.45 -40.44
C GLN A 103 30.22 30.43 -39.63
N ASP A 104 30.80 31.22 -38.71
CA ASP A 104 30.09 32.30 -37.97
C ASP A 104 30.83 33.66 -38.11
N GLY A 105 30.11 34.78 -37.97
CA GLY A 105 30.63 36.16 -37.96
C GLY A 105 29.97 37.11 -38.97
N GLY A 106 29.57 38.32 -38.55
CA GLY A 106 29.00 39.31 -39.51
C GLY A 106 28.34 40.63 -39.02
N GLN A 107 28.50 41.03 -37.76
CA GLN A 107 28.32 42.40 -37.21
C GLN A 107 27.27 43.40 -37.82
N SER A 108 26.17 43.59 -37.06
CA SER A 108 25.61 44.89 -36.60
C SER A 108 25.31 46.07 -37.54
N HIS A 109 24.05 46.55 -37.48
CA HIS A 109 23.70 47.99 -37.47
C HIS A 109 22.47 48.26 -36.58
N GLU A 110 22.39 49.47 -36.01
CA GLU A 110 21.32 49.92 -35.09
C GLU A 110 20.11 50.52 -35.84
N GLY A 111 18.91 50.60 -35.23
CA GLY A 111 17.72 51.07 -35.98
C GLY A 111 16.37 51.34 -35.29
N GLY A 112 16.26 51.36 -33.96
CA GLY A 112 15.14 52.04 -33.26
C GLY A 112 13.70 51.47 -33.28
N GLN A 113 12.79 52.27 -32.70
CA GLN A 113 11.32 52.21 -32.66
C GLN A 113 10.61 50.95 -32.09
N ARG A 114 10.42 50.98 -30.76
CA ARG A 114 9.35 50.21 -30.07
C ARG A 114 7.98 50.83 -30.33
N ASN A 115 7.06 50.17 -31.07
CA ASN A 115 5.61 50.26 -30.81
C ASN A 115 4.75 49.24 -31.60
N SER A 116 3.43 49.27 -31.39
CA SER A 116 2.38 48.67 -32.24
C SER A 116 2.36 47.13 -32.41
N ARG A 117 2.37 46.40 -31.28
CA ARG A 117 1.66 45.09 -31.18
C ARG A 117 0.18 45.21 -30.79
N ARG A 118 -0.30 46.39 -30.36
CA ARG A 118 -1.65 46.58 -29.80
C ARG A 118 -2.73 46.85 -30.87
N ASP A 119 -2.35 47.44 -32.00
CA ASP A 119 -3.29 47.95 -33.01
C ASP A 119 -3.82 46.85 -33.95
N ARG A 120 -3.04 45.79 -34.14
CA ARG A 120 -3.36 44.66 -35.03
C ARG A 120 -4.59 43.83 -34.59
N PHE A 121 -5.11 44.06 -33.39
CA PHE A 121 -6.28 43.38 -32.82
C PHE A 121 -7.61 44.15 -32.94
N LYS A 122 -7.61 45.46 -33.27
CA LYS A 122 -8.87 46.21 -33.45
C LYS A 122 -9.54 45.89 -34.80
N ASN A 123 -8.79 46.02 -35.90
CA ASN A 123 -9.30 45.93 -37.28
C ASN A 123 -9.89 44.57 -37.71
N ARG A 124 -10.01 43.58 -36.82
CA ARG A 124 -10.72 42.31 -37.06
C ARG A 124 -12.14 42.28 -36.47
N ARG A 125 -12.50 43.19 -35.55
CA ARG A 125 -13.81 43.16 -34.87
C ARG A 125 -14.89 43.93 -35.63
N ASP A 126 -14.50 44.95 -36.38
CA ASP A 126 -15.43 45.87 -37.05
C ASP A 126 -15.84 45.44 -38.47
N ARG A 127 -15.35 44.28 -38.96
CA ARG A 127 -15.68 43.71 -40.28
C ARG A 127 -16.79 42.65 -40.27
N GLN A 128 -17.47 42.44 -39.14
CA GLN A 128 -18.54 41.45 -39.01
C GLN A 128 -19.90 42.05 -38.60
N ARG A 129 -20.05 43.38 -38.56
CA ARG A 129 -21.28 44.02 -38.09
C ARG A 129 -22.24 44.50 -39.19
N ASP A 130 -21.76 44.67 -40.42
CA ASP A 130 -22.55 45.15 -41.55
C ASP A 130 -22.70 44.08 -42.64
N ARG A 131 -23.86 43.41 -42.64
CA ARG A 131 -24.46 42.79 -43.83
C ARG A 131 -25.96 43.14 -43.83
N PRO A 132 -26.48 43.80 -44.88
CA PRO A 132 -27.91 44.09 -44.99
C PRO A 132 -28.78 42.82 -44.99
N ARG A 133 -30.05 43.00 -44.62
CA ARG A 133 -31.05 41.94 -44.55
C ARG A 133 -31.94 42.00 -45.80
N ASP A 134 -31.74 41.04 -46.69
CA ASP A 134 -32.40 40.90 -47.99
C ASP A 134 -32.55 39.38 -48.27
N GLY A 135 -33.49 38.87 -49.07
CA GLY A 135 -34.52 39.57 -49.84
C GLY A 135 -35.59 38.65 -50.43
N GLY A 136 -35.77 37.44 -49.86
CA GLY A 136 -36.70 36.43 -50.35
C GLY A 136 -36.12 35.54 -51.47
N MET A 137 -36.18 34.23 -51.25
CA MET A 137 -36.07 33.21 -52.31
C MET A 137 -37.08 32.11 -51.96
N SER A 138 -37.84 31.64 -52.94
CA SER A 138 -38.88 30.62 -52.75
C SER A 138 -38.28 29.21 -52.72
N ASP A 139 -38.49 28.48 -51.64
CA ASP A 139 -38.02 27.09 -51.49
C ASP A 139 -39.22 26.14 -51.66
N GLU A 140 -39.28 25.46 -52.81
CA GLU A 140 -40.38 24.56 -53.20
C GLU A 140 -39.81 23.16 -53.48
N GLY A 141 -39.59 22.40 -52.39
CA GLY A 141 -38.90 21.11 -52.44
C GLY A 141 -38.93 20.41 -51.09
N GLY A 142 -40.08 19.87 -50.70
CA GLY A 142 -40.30 19.37 -49.35
C GLY A 142 -39.56 18.08 -49.00
N ASN A 143 -38.79 18.11 -47.91
CA ASN A 143 -38.88 17.05 -46.89
C ASN A 143 -38.60 17.62 -45.49
N GLY A 144 -39.56 18.40 -44.98
CA GLY A 144 -39.47 19.05 -43.69
C GLY A 144 -39.67 18.10 -42.52
N GLU A 145 -38.65 17.32 -42.16
CA GLU A 145 -38.58 16.73 -40.82
C GLU A 145 -38.50 17.86 -39.80
N ASN A 146 -39.64 18.19 -39.19
CA ASN A 146 -39.69 19.15 -38.08
C ASN A 146 -38.74 18.67 -36.98
N PHE A 147 -37.66 19.42 -36.75
CA PHE A 147 -36.84 19.26 -35.55
C PHE A 147 -37.64 19.75 -34.34
N VAL A 148 -38.59 18.92 -33.90
CA VAL A 148 -39.28 19.08 -32.62
C VAL A 148 -38.20 18.91 -31.55
N PRO A 149 -37.90 19.94 -30.73
CA PRO A 149 -36.97 19.78 -29.63
C PRO A 149 -37.57 18.78 -28.65
N ARG A 150 -37.06 17.54 -28.66
CA ARG A 150 -37.51 16.49 -27.75
C ARG A 150 -37.39 17.06 -26.32
N PRO A 151 -38.45 16.98 -25.48
CA PRO A 151 -38.35 17.45 -24.12
C PRO A 151 -37.15 16.77 -23.47
N HIS A 152 -36.31 17.55 -22.77
CA HIS A 152 -35.17 16.95 -22.08
C HIS A 152 -35.70 15.89 -21.10
N PRO A 153 -35.14 14.66 -21.10
CA PRO A 153 -35.59 13.60 -20.22
C PRO A 153 -35.60 14.11 -18.78
N GLN A 154 -36.75 13.98 -18.13
CA GLN A 154 -36.97 14.43 -16.77
C GLN A 154 -36.84 13.23 -15.83
N VAL A 155 -36.28 13.46 -14.65
CA VAL A 155 -36.23 12.44 -13.60
C VAL A 155 -37.65 12.27 -13.05
N PRO A 156 -38.23 11.04 -13.03
CA PRO A 156 -39.56 10.82 -12.46
C PRO A 156 -39.65 11.21 -10.98
N GLU A 157 -40.84 11.62 -10.53
CA GLU A 157 -41.07 11.84 -9.09
C GLU A 157 -40.88 10.53 -8.31
N GLY A 158 -40.07 10.57 -7.25
CA GLY A 158 -39.72 9.38 -6.45
C GLY A 158 -38.66 8.46 -7.07
N PHE A 159 -37.96 8.90 -8.12
CA PHE A 159 -36.85 8.13 -8.71
C PHE A 159 -35.70 7.88 -7.71
N PRO A 160 -35.04 6.70 -7.72
CA PRO A 160 -33.98 6.41 -6.75
C PRO A 160 -32.75 7.29 -6.93
N ILE A 161 -32.19 7.77 -5.82
CA ILE A 161 -30.90 8.48 -5.81
C ILE A 161 -29.77 7.45 -6.03
N TYR A 162 -28.96 7.66 -7.07
CA TYR A 162 -27.77 6.85 -7.36
C TYR A 162 -26.49 7.68 -7.22
N SER A 163 -25.48 7.14 -6.55
CA SER A 163 -24.12 7.68 -6.65
C SER A 163 -23.44 7.24 -7.95
N LEU A 164 -22.34 7.91 -8.32
CA LEU A 164 -21.44 7.47 -9.38
C LEU A 164 -20.92 6.05 -9.10
N GLY A 165 -20.64 5.71 -7.83
CA GLY A 165 -20.21 4.38 -7.41
C GLY A 165 -21.27 3.30 -7.68
N ASP A 166 -22.54 3.57 -7.38
CA ASP A 166 -23.65 2.63 -7.61
C ASP A 166 -23.86 2.33 -9.10
N LEU A 167 -23.71 3.35 -9.96
CA LEU A 167 -23.75 3.19 -11.41
C LEU A 167 -22.54 2.40 -11.93
N LYS A 168 -21.33 2.65 -11.41
CA LYS A 168 -20.13 1.85 -11.74
C LYS A 168 -20.26 0.40 -11.29
N ARG A 169 -20.84 0.13 -10.11
CA ARG A 169 -21.03 -1.23 -9.56
C ARG A 169 -22.20 -1.99 -10.20
N SER A 170 -23.24 -1.30 -10.69
CA SER A 170 -24.42 -1.95 -11.28
C SER A 170 -24.10 -2.77 -12.55
N PRO A 171 -24.77 -3.91 -12.78
CA PRO A 171 -24.62 -4.70 -14.01
C PRO A 171 -25.25 -4.00 -15.22
N ALA A 172 -24.84 -4.40 -16.43
CA ALA A 172 -25.25 -3.72 -17.67
C ALA A 172 -26.77 -3.70 -17.90
N HIS A 173 -27.49 -4.79 -17.59
CA HIS A 173 -28.97 -4.83 -17.72
C HIS A 173 -29.66 -3.78 -16.85
N LYS A 174 -29.25 -3.65 -15.58
CA LYS A 174 -29.78 -2.65 -14.65
C LYS A 174 -29.51 -1.22 -15.10
N LEU A 175 -28.39 -0.99 -15.80
CA LEU A 175 -28.10 0.32 -16.39
C LEU A 175 -28.96 0.61 -17.64
N LEU A 176 -29.37 -0.41 -18.39
CA LEU A 176 -30.37 -0.26 -19.46
C LEU A 176 -31.77 0.02 -18.88
N GLU A 177 -32.17 -0.68 -17.81
CA GLU A 177 -33.42 -0.42 -17.08
C GLU A 177 -33.49 1.02 -16.54
N ILE A 178 -32.40 1.50 -15.92
CA ILE A 178 -32.26 2.89 -15.43
C ILE A 178 -32.32 3.89 -16.59
N ALA A 179 -31.70 3.58 -17.74
CA ALA A 179 -31.73 4.44 -18.92
C ALA A 179 -33.14 4.53 -19.53
N ASP A 180 -33.88 3.42 -19.60
CA ASP A 180 -35.25 3.37 -20.12
C ASP A 180 -36.25 4.12 -19.21
N GLN A 181 -36.13 3.97 -17.89
CA GLN A 181 -36.89 4.76 -16.90
C GLN A 181 -36.64 6.27 -17.02
N LEU A 182 -35.42 6.67 -17.42
CA LEU A 182 -35.05 8.06 -17.73
C LEU A 182 -35.32 8.44 -19.20
N GLN A 183 -36.05 7.62 -19.97
CA GLN A 183 -36.42 7.84 -21.38
C GLN A 183 -35.22 8.01 -22.34
N ILE A 184 -34.05 7.47 -21.98
CA ILE A 184 -32.81 7.57 -22.75
C ILE A 184 -32.74 6.41 -23.77
N SER A 185 -33.49 6.55 -24.87
CA SER A 185 -33.61 5.50 -25.90
C SER A 185 -32.55 5.57 -27.02
N GLU A 186 -31.83 6.68 -27.18
CA GLU A 186 -30.89 6.87 -28.28
C GLU A 186 -29.52 6.21 -28.02
N GLY A 187 -29.15 5.24 -28.86
CA GLY A 187 -27.81 4.61 -28.91
C GLY A 187 -27.47 3.65 -27.77
N VAL A 188 -28.13 3.76 -26.62
CA VAL A 188 -27.80 3.06 -25.36
C VAL A 188 -27.70 1.53 -25.52
N ALA A 189 -28.62 0.91 -26.27
CA ALA A 189 -28.73 -0.55 -26.40
C ALA A 189 -27.52 -1.27 -27.06
N ARG A 190 -26.57 -0.53 -27.66
CA ARG A 190 -25.30 -1.07 -28.19
C ARG A 190 -24.07 -0.30 -27.68
N ALA A 191 -24.25 0.62 -26.74
CA ALA A 191 -23.18 1.44 -26.20
C ALA A 191 -22.35 0.66 -25.16
N ARG A 192 -21.12 1.11 -24.86
CA ARG A 192 -20.33 0.51 -23.78
C ARG A 192 -20.93 0.88 -22.43
N LYS A 193 -20.70 0.07 -21.39
CA LYS A 193 -21.17 0.36 -20.02
C LYS A 193 -20.81 1.79 -19.56
N GLN A 194 -19.62 2.29 -19.92
CA GLN A 194 -19.22 3.67 -19.64
C GLN A 194 -20.13 4.69 -20.34
N ASP A 195 -20.37 4.54 -21.65
CA ASP A 195 -21.23 5.43 -22.45
C ASP A 195 -22.66 5.51 -21.87
N ILE A 196 -23.21 4.36 -21.43
CA ILE A 196 -24.52 4.27 -20.76
C ILE A 196 -24.52 5.08 -19.46
N ILE A 197 -23.48 4.93 -18.63
CA ILE A 197 -23.31 5.70 -17.39
C ILE A 197 -23.20 7.20 -17.70
N PHE A 198 -22.42 7.60 -18.71
CA PHE A 198 -22.33 9.00 -19.15
C PHE A 198 -23.70 9.56 -19.59
N ALA A 199 -24.51 8.78 -20.30
CA ALA A 199 -25.86 9.20 -20.71
C ALA A 199 -26.80 9.39 -19.52
N ILE A 200 -26.82 8.46 -18.56
CA ILE A 200 -27.59 8.56 -17.30
C ILE A 200 -27.16 9.79 -16.49
N LEU A 201 -25.85 9.98 -16.29
CA LEU A 201 -25.29 11.11 -15.55
C LEU A 201 -25.64 12.46 -16.19
N LYS A 202 -25.79 12.53 -17.52
CA LYS A 202 -26.21 13.74 -18.24
C LYS A 202 -27.61 14.22 -17.85
N VAL A 203 -28.46 13.30 -17.41
CA VAL A 203 -29.80 13.59 -16.88
C VAL A 203 -29.73 13.89 -15.39
N LEU A 204 -29.18 12.97 -14.59
CA LEU A 204 -29.17 13.08 -13.13
C LEU A 204 -28.40 14.32 -12.62
N THR A 205 -27.28 14.70 -13.25
CA THR A 205 -26.52 15.90 -12.84
C THR A 205 -27.20 17.24 -13.22
N ARG A 206 -28.34 17.19 -13.91
CA ARG A 206 -29.21 18.36 -14.15
C ARG A 206 -30.38 18.44 -13.16
N HIS A 207 -30.65 17.37 -12.40
CA HIS A 207 -31.69 17.35 -11.37
C HIS A 207 -31.22 18.09 -10.11
N GLY A 208 -32.16 18.63 -9.31
CA GLY A 208 -31.85 19.50 -8.18
C GLY A 208 -31.05 18.84 -7.05
N GLU A 209 -31.12 17.52 -6.93
CA GLU A 209 -30.35 16.73 -5.96
C GLU A 209 -28.89 16.56 -6.39
N GLY A 210 -28.62 16.54 -7.70
CA GLY A 210 -27.33 16.21 -8.30
C GLY A 210 -26.98 14.73 -8.22
N VAL A 211 -25.72 14.39 -8.53
CA VAL A 211 -25.16 13.05 -8.33
C VAL A 211 -24.03 13.15 -7.33
N GLN A 212 -23.98 12.26 -6.34
CA GLN A 212 -22.82 12.15 -5.46
C GLN A 212 -21.75 11.26 -6.10
N ALA A 213 -20.49 11.66 -5.99
CA ALA A 213 -19.34 10.83 -6.29
C ALA A 213 -18.35 10.87 -5.14
N ASP A 214 -17.51 9.86 -5.06
CA ASP A 214 -16.42 9.76 -4.12
C ASP A 214 -15.18 9.12 -4.78
N GLY A 215 -14.06 9.18 -4.06
CA GLY A 215 -12.80 8.56 -4.49
C GLY A 215 -11.62 9.16 -3.74
N VAL A 216 -10.43 8.62 -3.98
CA VAL A 216 -9.18 9.09 -3.35
C VAL A 216 -8.50 10.10 -4.26
N LEU A 217 -8.21 11.28 -3.71
CA LEU A 217 -7.57 12.38 -4.43
C LEU A 217 -6.12 12.03 -4.80
N GLU A 218 -5.79 12.13 -6.08
CA GLU A 218 -4.44 12.29 -6.60
C GLU A 218 -4.26 13.75 -7.07
N ILE A 219 -3.35 14.49 -6.43
CA ILE A 219 -2.96 15.84 -6.87
C ILE A 219 -1.80 15.72 -7.86
N LEU A 220 -1.97 16.27 -9.06
CA LEU A 220 -0.97 16.28 -10.13
C LEU A 220 -0.02 17.48 -10.00
N PRO A 221 1.16 17.48 -10.66
CA PRO A 221 2.16 18.55 -10.52
C PRO A 221 1.66 19.97 -10.83
N ASP A 222 0.68 20.09 -11.72
CA ASP A 222 0.02 21.36 -12.09
C ASP A 222 -0.94 21.91 -10.99
N GLY A 223 -1.09 21.19 -9.88
CA GLY A 223 -1.85 21.61 -8.69
C GLY A 223 -3.37 21.43 -8.78
N PHE A 224 -3.89 20.83 -9.85
CA PHE A 224 -5.24 20.25 -9.90
C PHE A 224 -5.17 18.75 -9.57
N GLY A 225 -6.32 18.10 -9.36
CA GLY A 225 -6.35 16.68 -9.04
C GLY A 225 -7.58 15.94 -9.55
N PHE A 226 -7.56 14.63 -9.37
CA PHE A 226 -8.65 13.72 -9.69
C PHE A 226 -8.98 12.82 -8.50
N LEU A 227 -10.27 12.54 -8.28
CA LEU A 227 -10.71 11.44 -7.43
C LEU A 227 -10.62 10.14 -8.21
N ARG A 228 -9.73 9.25 -7.78
CA ARG A 228 -9.51 7.91 -8.32
C ARG A 228 -10.37 6.89 -7.58
N ALA A 229 -10.96 5.94 -8.31
CA ALA A 229 -11.73 4.84 -7.71
C ALA A 229 -10.82 3.76 -7.10
N ALA A 230 -11.23 3.22 -5.94
CA ALA A 230 -10.53 2.09 -5.30
C ALA A 230 -10.73 0.79 -6.10
N GLU A 231 -11.90 0.60 -6.70
CA GLU A 231 -12.22 -0.53 -7.58
C GLU A 231 -11.38 -0.55 -8.86
N ALA A 232 -10.81 0.59 -9.25
CA ALA A 232 -9.85 0.71 -10.35
C ALA A 232 -8.39 0.58 -9.86
N SER A 233 -8.15 0.17 -8.61
CA SER A 233 -6.83 0.18 -7.95
C SER A 233 -6.10 1.53 -8.07
N TYR A 234 -6.84 2.64 -7.99
CA TYR A 234 -6.34 4.00 -8.25
C TYR A 234 -5.69 4.20 -9.62
N LEU A 235 -6.22 3.54 -10.67
CA LEU A 235 -5.88 3.85 -12.07
C LEU A 235 -6.59 5.14 -12.51
N ALA A 236 -6.01 5.83 -13.50
CA ALA A 236 -6.63 7.00 -14.12
C ALA A 236 -7.78 6.61 -15.06
N GLY A 237 -9.02 6.94 -14.70
CA GLY A 237 -10.22 6.68 -15.49
C GLY A 237 -10.67 7.87 -16.35
N PRO A 238 -11.38 7.64 -17.46
CA PRO A 238 -12.12 8.70 -18.16
C PRO A 238 -13.32 9.23 -17.34
N ASP A 239 -13.75 8.44 -16.36
CA ASP A 239 -14.87 8.61 -15.44
C ASP A 239 -14.40 8.96 -14.01
N ASP A 240 -13.19 9.53 -13.88
CA ASP A 240 -12.69 10.16 -12.66
C ASP A 240 -13.26 11.57 -12.49
N THR A 241 -13.37 12.02 -11.23
CA THR A 241 -13.89 13.36 -10.92
C THR A 241 -12.76 14.37 -10.73
N TYR A 242 -12.74 15.40 -11.56
CA TYR A 242 -11.81 16.54 -11.46
C TYR A 242 -12.09 17.40 -10.23
N ILE A 243 -11.03 17.80 -9.52
CA ILE A 243 -11.05 18.81 -8.46
C ILE A 243 -10.12 19.97 -8.82
N SER A 244 -10.64 21.19 -8.69
CA SER A 244 -9.89 22.41 -9.00
C SER A 244 -8.82 22.73 -7.95
N PRO A 245 -7.71 23.41 -8.35
CA PRO A 245 -6.71 23.92 -7.40
C PRO A 245 -7.30 24.81 -6.31
N SER A 246 -8.38 25.53 -6.63
CA SER A 246 -9.10 26.39 -5.69
C SER A 246 -9.82 25.59 -4.59
N GLN A 247 -10.41 24.44 -4.91
CA GLN A 247 -11.02 23.54 -3.92
C GLN A 247 -9.95 22.87 -3.06
N ILE A 248 -8.88 22.36 -3.67
CA ILE A 248 -7.73 21.76 -2.97
C ILE A 248 -7.17 22.75 -1.94
N ARG A 249 -6.90 24.00 -2.33
CA ARG A 249 -6.42 25.05 -1.42
C ARG A 249 -7.45 25.47 -0.37
N ARG A 250 -8.73 25.61 -0.73
CA ARG A 250 -9.81 26.03 0.19
C ARG A 250 -10.01 25.05 1.35
N PHE A 251 -9.87 23.75 1.09
CA PHE A 251 -10.10 22.69 2.08
C PHE A 251 -8.80 22.04 2.58
N ASN A 252 -7.63 22.57 2.19
CA ASN A 252 -6.29 22.07 2.53
C ASN A 252 -6.07 20.58 2.18
N LEU A 253 -6.68 20.12 1.09
CA LEU A 253 -6.66 18.71 0.66
C LEU A 253 -5.27 18.27 0.21
N ARG A 254 -4.99 16.98 0.37
CA ARG A 254 -3.73 16.32 -0.01
C ARG A 254 -4.01 15.05 -0.81
N THR A 255 -2.98 14.57 -1.52
CA THR A 255 -3.02 13.22 -2.09
C THR A 255 -3.32 12.19 -0.99
N GLY A 256 -4.16 11.20 -1.30
CA GLY A 256 -4.64 10.21 -0.35
C GLY A 256 -5.93 10.57 0.40
N ASP A 257 -6.41 11.82 0.33
CA ASP A 257 -7.69 12.19 0.93
C ASP A 257 -8.83 11.55 0.13
N HIS A 258 -9.66 10.75 0.80
CA HIS A 258 -10.94 10.34 0.25
C HIS A 258 -11.91 11.51 0.40
N VAL A 259 -12.53 11.92 -0.71
CA VAL A 259 -13.47 13.04 -0.72
C VAL A 259 -14.78 12.54 -1.31
N SER A 260 -15.89 12.77 -0.62
CA SER A 260 -17.22 12.60 -1.21
C SER A 260 -17.86 13.97 -1.45
N GLY A 261 -18.68 14.06 -2.49
CA GLY A 261 -19.36 15.31 -2.82
C GLY A 261 -20.21 15.23 -4.09
N ARG A 262 -20.95 16.29 -4.36
CA ARG A 262 -21.83 16.38 -5.53
C ARG A 262 -21.05 16.79 -6.77
N ILE A 263 -21.16 16.02 -7.84
CA ILE A 263 -20.56 16.33 -9.14
C ILE A 263 -21.51 17.14 -10.03
N ARG A 264 -20.91 17.88 -10.97
CA ARG A 264 -21.61 18.54 -12.08
C ARG A 264 -21.16 17.98 -13.43
N TRP A 265 -22.02 18.10 -14.42
CA TRP A 265 -21.68 17.86 -15.82
C TRP A 265 -20.50 18.76 -16.27
N PRO A 266 -19.59 18.28 -17.14
CA PRO A 266 -18.61 19.14 -17.83
C PRO A 266 -19.27 20.25 -18.64
N LYS A 267 -18.70 21.46 -18.59
CA LYS A 267 -19.05 22.59 -19.47
C LYS A 267 -18.39 22.43 -20.84
N ASP A 268 -18.79 23.26 -21.80
CA ASP A 268 -18.17 23.29 -23.13
C ASP A 268 -16.65 23.48 -23.04
N GLY A 269 -15.89 22.50 -23.53
CA GLY A 269 -14.42 22.45 -23.46
C GLY A 269 -13.85 21.64 -22.28
N GLU A 270 -14.64 21.31 -21.26
CA GLU A 270 -14.25 20.38 -20.21
C GLU A 270 -14.48 18.92 -20.66
N ARG A 271 -13.62 17.99 -20.22
CA ARG A 271 -13.71 16.55 -20.60
C ARG A 271 -14.17 15.62 -19.48
N TYR A 272 -14.03 16.05 -18.22
CA TYR A 272 -14.26 15.23 -17.04
C TYR A 272 -15.42 15.79 -16.21
N PHE A 273 -16.08 14.92 -15.45
CA PHE A 273 -16.96 15.38 -14.37
C PHE A 273 -16.16 16.22 -13.38
N ALA A 274 -16.74 17.30 -12.88
CA ALA A 274 -16.09 18.17 -11.91
C ALA A 274 -16.84 18.12 -10.57
N LEU A 275 -16.10 18.07 -9.46
CA LEU A 275 -16.70 18.20 -8.14
C LEU A 275 -17.25 19.63 -7.99
N ASN A 276 -18.52 19.74 -7.63
CA ASN A 276 -19.21 21.03 -7.44
C ASN A 276 -19.18 21.43 -5.95
N ILE A 277 -19.63 20.51 -5.10
CA ILE A 277 -19.71 20.66 -3.65
C ILE A 277 -18.93 19.50 -3.03
N VAL A 278 -18.08 19.77 -2.04
CA VAL A 278 -17.54 18.74 -1.14
C VAL A 278 -18.57 18.52 -0.04
N ASP A 279 -18.91 17.26 0.25
CA ASP A 279 -19.80 16.89 1.35
C ASP A 279 -18.97 16.40 2.56
N THR A 280 -18.03 15.47 2.36
CA THR A 280 -17.18 14.92 3.43
C THR A 280 -15.71 14.73 3.02
N ILE A 281 -14.83 14.66 4.01
CA ILE A 281 -13.39 14.36 3.85
C ILE A 281 -13.04 13.19 4.78
N ASN A 282 -12.57 12.09 4.20
CA ASN A 282 -12.28 10.80 4.85
C ASN A 282 -13.44 10.27 5.72
N GLY A 283 -14.68 10.53 5.31
CA GLY A 283 -15.90 10.16 6.03
C GLY A 283 -16.31 11.10 7.17
N GLU A 284 -15.62 12.23 7.35
CA GLU A 284 -15.95 13.25 8.36
C GLU A 284 -16.46 14.56 7.72
N PRO A 285 -17.26 15.36 8.46
CA PRO A 285 -17.57 16.74 8.06
C PRO A 285 -16.30 17.59 7.86
N ILE A 286 -16.36 18.50 6.90
CA ILE A 286 -15.23 19.35 6.47
C ILE A 286 -14.58 20.11 7.64
N GLU A 287 -15.38 20.50 8.63
CA GLU A 287 -14.99 21.17 9.87
C GLU A 287 -13.92 20.40 10.63
N ALA A 288 -14.02 19.07 10.68
CA ALA A 288 -13.10 18.22 11.42
C ALA A 288 -11.70 18.18 10.81
N SER A 289 -11.53 18.48 9.52
CA SER A 289 -10.23 18.43 8.83
C SER A 289 -9.42 19.72 8.91
N LYS A 290 -9.99 20.81 9.44
CA LYS A 290 -9.31 22.12 9.52
C LYS A 290 -8.14 22.18 10.53
N ASN A 291 -8.22 21.39 11.60
CA ASN A 291 -7.30 21.45 12.75
C ASN A 291 -6.46 20.18 12.92
N LYS A 292 -6.20 19.42 11.84
CA LYS A 292 -5.48 18.13 11.93
C LYS A 292 -3.95 18.29 11.89
N THR A 293 -3.27 17.54 12.75
CA THR A 293 -1.81 17.37 12.73
C THR A 293 -1.41 16.49 11.55
N LEU A 294 -0.37 16.90 10.82
CA LEU A 294 0.15 16.16 9.67
C LEU A 294 0.87 14.87 10.12
N PHE A 295 0.83 13.81 9.33
CA PHE A 295 1.44 12.51 9.65
C PHE A 295 2.94 12.60 9.97
N GLU A 296 3.67 13.45 9.25
CA GLU A 296 5.09 13.74 9.51
C GLU A 296 5.36 14.41 10.87
N ASN A 297 4.36 15.05 11.48
CA ASN A 297 4.45 15.73 12.78
C ASN A 297 3.87 14.88 13.95
N LEU A 298 3.28 13.71 13.68
CA LEU A 298 2.72 12.81 14.70
C LEU A 298 3.83 12.06 15.45
N THR A 299 3.71 11.95 16.77
CA THR A 299 4.75 11.42 17.65
C THR A 299 4.87 9.89 17.54
N PRO A 300 5.98 9.35 17.00
CA PRO A 300 6.11 7.92 16.72
C PRO A 300 6.47 7.13 17.98
N LEU A 301 5.64 6.14 18.33
CA LEU A 301 5.88 5.21 19.43
C LEU A 301 6.13 3.78 18.95
N PHE A 302 6.66 2.96 19.87
CA PHE A 302 6.55 1.50 19.74
C PHE A 302 5.08 1.07 19.83
N PRO A 303 4.67 -0.03 19.15
CA PRO A 303 3.38 -0.66 19.39
C PRO A 303 3.16 -1.00 20.86
N ARG A 304 1.98 -0.64 21.39
CA ARG A 304 1.54 -0.90 22.78
C ARG A 304 0.16 -1.57 22.87
N LYS A 305 -0.47 -1.87 21.73
CA LYS A 305 -1.73 -2.60 21.62
C LYS A 305 -1.50 -3.74 20.64
N ARG A 306 -1.79 -4.97 21.04
CA ARG A 306 -1.60 -6.17 20.23
C ARG A 306 -2.82 -6.45 19.35
N PHE A 307 -2.58 -6.83 18.11
CA PHE A 307 -3.58 -7.55 17.32
C PHE A 307 -3.62 -9.00 17.83
N LYS A 308 -4.67 -9.38 18.58
CA LYS A 308 -4.97 -10.82 18.76
C LYS A 308 -5.30 -11.41 17.39
N LEU A 309 -4.57 -12.44 16.98
CA LEU A 309 -4.75 -13.15 15.71
C LEU A 309 -5.50 -14.48 15.89
N GLU A 310 -5.46 -15.05 17.08
CA GLU A 310 -6.34 -16.14 17.52
C GLU A 310 -7.82 -15.70 17.50
N ARG A 311 -8.63 -16.35 16.66
CA ARG A 311 -10.10 -16.21 16.58
C ARG A 311 -10.79 -16.96 17.73
N GLY A 312 -10.21 -18.08 18.19
CA GLY A 312 -10.75 -18.92 19.25
C GLY A 312 -11.91 -19.83 18.80
N ASP A 313 -12.07 -20.00 17.49
CA ASP A 313 -13.14 -20.82 16.89
C ASP A 313 -12.85 -22.34 16.94
N GLY A 314 -11.60 -22.73 17.23
CA GLY A 314 -11.15 -24.12 17.25
C GLY A 314 -10.96 -24.75 15.87
N SER A 315 -10.96 -23.94 14.80
CA SER A 315 -10.68 -24.40 13.44
C SER A 315 -9.19 -24.72 13.23
N SER A 316 -8.90 -25.50 12.19
CA SER A 316 -7.51 -25.79 11.77
C SER A 316 -6.78 -24.56 11.20
N GLU A 317 -7.50 -23.55 10.74
CA GLU A 317 -6.92 -22.27 10.27
C GLU A 317 -6.43 -21.40 11.42
N ASP A 318 -7.19 -21.37 12.52
CA ASP A 318 -6.90 -20.54 13.70
C ASP A 318 -5.58 -20.93 14.39
N ILE A 319 -5.10 -22.16 14.15
CA ILE A 319 -3.78 -22.61 14.58
C ILE A 319 -2.67 -21.67 14.08
N THR A 320 -2.78 -21.08 12.88
CA THR A 320 -1.81 -20.09 12.41
C THR A 320 -1.88 -18.79 13.21
N GLY A 321 -3.09 -18.27 13.45
CA GLY A 321 -3.30 -17.08 14.28
C GLY A 321 -2.73 -17.27 15.68
N ARG A 322 -3.08 -18.40 16.31
CA ARG A 322 -2.59 -18.82 17.63
C ARG A 322 -1.06 -18.93 17.71
N ILE A 323 -0.40 -19.53 16.72
CA ILE A 323 1.07 -19.71 16.74
C ILE A 323 1.80 -18.38 16.49
N LEU A 324 1.32 -17.54 15.57
CA LEU A 324 1.85 -16.18 15.38
C LEU A 324 1.72 -15.36 16.67
N ASP A 325 0.58 -15.46 17.35
CA ASP A 325 0.29 -14.78 18.63
C ASP A 325 1.27 -15.13 19.78
N LEU A 326 2.00 -16.24 19.69
CA LEU A 326 3.01 -16.64 20.68
C LEU A 326 4.46 -16.45 20.17
N MET A 327 4.72 -16.70 18.89
CA MET A 327 6.08 -16.71 18.34
C MET A 327 6.51 -15.33 17.82
N ALA A 328 5.60 -14.58 17.20
CA ALA A 328 5.87 -13.27 16.61
C ALA A 328 4.62 -12.37 16.74
N PRO A 329 4.31 -11.86 17.95
CA PRO A 329 3.11 -11.07 18.21
C PRO A 329 3.10 -9.79 17.36
N GLN A 330 1.93 -9.43 16.84
CA GLN A 330 1.75 -8.26 15.97
C GLN A 330 1.06 -7.12 16.73
N GLY A 331 1.49 -5.88 16.55
CA GLY A 331 0.93 -4.72 17.24
C GLY A 331 0.37 -3.64 16.31
N LYS A 332 -0.59 -2.86 16.81
CA LYS A 332 -1.04 -1.61 16.19
C LYS A 332 0.17 -0.67 16.04
N GLY A 333 0.64 -0.49 14.81
CA GLY A 333 1.87 0.23 14.46
C GLY A 333 3.10 -0.61 14.09
N GLN A 334 2.98 -1.93 13.88
CA GLN A 334 4.11 -2.82 13.56
C GLN A 334 4.69 -2.58 12.14
N ARG A 335 6.00 -2.83 11.99
CA ARG A 335 6.71 -3.03 10.71
C ARG A 335 7.17 -4.48 10.64
N ALA A 336 6.31 -5.36 10.12
CA ALA A 336 6.54 -6.79 10.10
C ALA A 336 6.95 -7.28 8.71
N LEU A 337 7.89 -8.22 8.66
CA LEU A 337 8.29 -8.94 7.46
C LEU A 337 7.89 -10.40 7.55
N ILE A 338 7.07 -10.89 6.62
CA ILE A 338 6.85 -12.32 6.39
C ILE A 338 7.93 -12.77 5.41
N VAL A 339 9.03 -13.27 5.95
CA VAL A 339 10.21 -13.71 5.21
C VAL A 339 9.91 -15.10 4.65
N SER A 340 9.70 -15.20 3.34
CA SER A 340 9.23 -16.42 2.68
C SER A 340 10.05 -16.76 1.45
N PRO A 341 10.61 -17.98 1.34
CA PRO A 341 11.02 -18.50 0.06
C PRO A 341 9.79 -18.81 -0.82
N PRO A 342 9.97 -18.95 -2.15
CA PRO A 342 8.88 -19.33 -3.05
C PRO A 342 8.20 -20.64 -2.63
N LYS A 343 6.87 -20.68 -2.78
CA LYS A 343 5.98 -21.82 -2.45
C LYS A 343 5.83 -22.17 -0.96
N ALA A 344 6.41 -21.44 0.00
CA ALA A 344 6.31 -21.75 1.44
C ALA A 344 5.02 -21.28 2.16
N GLY A 345 3.90 -21.14 1.44
CA GLY A 345 2.60 -20.79 2.05
C GLY A 345 2.31 -19.29 2.28
N LYS A 346 3.19 -18.39 1.81
CA LYS A 346 3.04 -16.91 1.79
C LYS A 346 1.59 -16.40 1.73
N THR A 347 0.88 -16.73 0.65
CA THR A 347 -0.47 -16.21 0.34
C THR A 347 -1.51 -16.68 1.37
N MET A 348 -1.44 -17.94 1.81
CA MET A 348 -2.32 -18.49 2.87
C MET A 348 -2.10 -17.77 4.20
N MET A 349 -0.84 -17.46 4.57
CA MET A 349 -0.55 -16.73 5.80
C MET A 349 -1.11 -15.30 5.75
N MET A 350 -0.97 -14.60 4.62
CA MET A 350 -1.54 -13.27 4.41
C MET A 350 -3.08 -13.29 4.54
N GLN A 351 -3.75 -14.27 3.93
CA GLN A 351 -5.19 -14.47 4.06
C GLN A 351 -5.63 -14.76 5.51
N GLN A 352 -4.87 -15.59 6.24
CA GLN A 352 -5.18 -15.92 7.63
C GLN A 352 -5.01 -14.72 8.56
N ILE A 353 -3.94 -13.92 8.38
CA ILE A 353 -3.74 -12.66 9.12
C ILE A 353 -4.84 -11.65 8.79
N ALA A 354 -5.22 -11.50 7.51
CA ALA A 354 -6.32 -10.63 7.08
C ALA A 354 -7.66 -11.02 7.72
N SER A 355 -7.98 -12.32 7.72
CA SER A 355 -9.20 -12.89 8.28
C SER A 355 -9.24 -12.73 9.81
N ALA A 356 -8.10 -12.92 10.48
CA ALA A 356 -7.97 -12.73 11.91
C ALA A 356 -8.14 -11.25 12.32
N ILE A 357 -7.51 -10.32 11.60
CA ILE A 357 -7.62 -8.88 11.88
C ILE A 357 -9.06 -8.40 11.65
N THR A 358 -9.69 -8.78 10.54
CA THR A 358 -11.08 -8.37 10.23
C THR A 358 -12.14 -9.00 11.15
N TYR A 359 -11.84 -10.15 11.76
CA TYR A 359 -12.71 -10.79 12.76
C TYR A 359 -12.56 -10.18 14.16
N ASN A 360 -11.32 -10.02 14.64
CA ASN A 360 -11.03 -9.57 16.01
C ASN A 360 -10.98 -8.04 16.17
N HIS A 361 -10.72 -7.28 15.10
CA HIS A 361 -10.49 -5.82 15.12
C HIS A 361 -11.26 -5.11 13.98
N PRO A 362 -12.61 -5.19 13.95
CA PRO A 362 -13.43 -4.62 12.86
C PRO A 362 -13.42 -3.08 12.80
N ASP A 363 -12.76 -2.42 13.76
CA ASP A 363 -12.46 -0.98 13.77
C ASP A 363 -11.30 -0.58 12.84
N VAL A 364 -10.51 -1.56 12.38
CA VAL A 364 -9.26 -1.35 11.63
C VAL A 364 -9.52 -1.25 10.13
N HIS A 365 -8.98 -0.21 9.50
CA HIS A 365 -9.01 -0.09 8.04
C HIS A 365 -7.97 -1.00 7.41
N LEU A 366 -8.39 -2.16 6.91
CA LEU A 366 -7.53 -3.14 6.24
C LEU A 366 -7.41 -2.83 4.73
N ILE A 367 -6.19 -2.58 4.28
CA ILE A 367 -5.80 -2.49 2.87
C ILE A 367 -4.91 -3.70 2.53
N VAL A 368 -5.19 -4.39 1.42
CA VAL A 368 -4.28 -5.39 0.85
C VAL A 368 -3.72 -4.80 -0.43
N LEU A 369 -2.39 -4.69 -0.51
CA LEU A 369 -1.67 -4.13 -1.65
C LEU A 369 -0.87 -5.22 -2.36
N LEU A 370 -1.27 -5.56 -3.58
CA LEU A 370 -0.65 -6.60 -4.40
C LEU A 370 0.15 -5.96 -5.56
N ILE A 371 1.44 -6.31 -5.68
CA ILE A 371 2.40 -5.67 -6.59
C ILE A 371 3.24 -6.73 -7.32
N ASP A 372 3.20 -6.71 -8.66
CA ASP A 372 3.91 -7.65 -9.55
C ASP A 372 3.56 -9.11 -9.20
N GLU A 373 2.26 -9.32 -8.95
CA GLU A 373 1.66 -10.60 -8.57
C GLU A 373 0.56 -11.00 -9.56
N ARG A 374 0.14 -12.26 -9.52
CA ARG A 374 -0.69 -12.85 -10.58
C ARG A 374 -2.18 -12.46 -10.53
N PRO A 375 -2.85 -12.30 -11.70
CA PRO A 375 -4.29 -12.01 -11.76
C PRO A 375 -5.18 -13.02 -11.02
N GLU A 376 -4.82 -14.31 -11.02
CA GLU A 376 -5.57 -15.33 -10.28
C GLU A 376 -5.45 -15.17 -8.76
N GLU A 377 -4.26 -14.85 -8.24
CA GLU A 377 -4.02 -14.63 -6.80
C GLU A 377 -4.68 -13.31 -6.32
N VAL A 378 -4.70 -12.27 -7.17
CA VAL A 378 -5.49 -11.05 -6.94
C VAL A 378 -6.98 -11.37 -6.83
N THR A 379 -7.51 -12.18 -7.75
CA THR A 379 -8.93 -12.56 -7.79
C THR A 379 -9.33 -13.40 -6.57
N GLU A 380 -8.44 -14.27 -6.09
CA GLU A 380 -8.64 -15.02 -4.84
C GLU A 380 -8.68 -14.08 -3.63
N MET A 381 -7.70 -13.18 -3.51
CA MET A 381 -7.61 -12.23 -2.41
C MET A 381 -8.86 -11.31 -2.32
N GLN A 382 -9.36 -10.83 -3.47
CA GLN A 382 -10.59 -10.03 -3.58
C GLN A 382 -11.86 -10.77 -3.13
N ARG A 383 -11.87 -12.11 -3.16
CA ARG A 383 -13.03 -12.93 -2.76
C ARG A 383 -12.94 -13.38 -1.30
N THR A 384 -11.74 -13.61 -0.81
CA THR A 384 -11.48 -14.15 0.53
C THR A 384 -11.38 -13.05 1.60
N VAL A 385 -10.75 -11.91 1.29
CA VAL A 385 -10.47 -10.87 2.30
C VAL A 385 -11.53 -9.77 2.30
N ARG A 386 -12.08 -9.50 3.50
CA ARG A 386 -12.99 -8.37 3.76
C ARG A 386 -12.22 -7.08 3.99
N GLY A 387 -11.67 -6.49 2.92
CA GLY A 387 -10.90 -5.25 3.01
C GLY A 387 -10.77 -4.53 1.66
N GLU A 388 -10.01 -3.44 1.65
CA GLU A 388 -9.69 -2.67 0.45
C GLU A 388 -8.56 -3.38 -0.31
N VAL A 389 -8.89 -4.18 -1.33
CA VAL A 389 -7.89 -4.92 -2.12
C VAL A 389 -7.48 -4.13 -3.36
N ILE A 390 -6.27 -3.59 -3.34
CA ILE A 390 -5.65 -2.75 -4.36
C ILE A 390 -4.52 -3.53 -5.04
N SER A 391 -4.47 -3.55 -6.37
CA SER A 391 -3.56 -4.42 -7.12
C SER A 391 -2.92 -3.76 -8.36
N SER A 392 -1.69 -4.15 -8.65
CA SER A 392 -1.02 -3.97 -9.95
C SER A 392 -0.35 -5.29 -10.33
N THR A 393 -0.91 -6.00 -11.32
CA THR A 393 -0.41 -7.33 -11.73
C THR A 393 0.92 -7.22 -12.48
N PHE A 394 1.59 -8.36 -12.70
CA PHE A 394 2.85 -8.41 -13.47
C PHE A 394 2.74 -7.91 -14.93
N ASP A 395 1.51 -7.74 -15.45
CA ASP A 395 1.25 -7.19 -16.80
C ASP A 395 1.44 -5.66 -16.86
N GLU A 396 1.41 -4.99 -15.70
CA GLU A 396 1.53 -3.53 -15.58
C GLU A 396 3.01 -3.10 -15.51
N PRO A 397 3.38 -1.90 -16.02
CA PRO A 397 4.75 -1.43 -15.97
C PRO A 397 5.19 -1.05 -14.55
N ALA A 398 6.48 -1.18 -14.24
CA ALA A 398 7.04 -0.86 -12.91
C ALA A 398 6.69 0.55 -12.39
N ALA A 399 6.51 1.54 -13.28
CA ALA A 399 6.05 2.89 -12.91
C ALA A 399 4.63 2.90 -12.32
N ARG A 400 3.75 2.00 -12.79
CA ARG A 400 2.39 1.81 -12.26
C ARG A 400 2.41 1.19 -10.88
N HIS A 401 3.24 0.16 -10.64
CA HIS A 401 3.44 -0.41 -9.30
C HIS A 401 3.84 0.66 -8.27
N VAL A 402 4.78 1.54 -8.65
CA VAL A 402 5.22 2.67 -7.82
C VAL A 402 4.08 3.65 -7.57
N GLN A 403 3.33 4.06 -8.60
CA GLN A 403 2.19 4.98 -8.44
C GLN A 403 1.13 4.43 -7.48
N VAL A 404 0.76 3.15 -7.62
CA VAL A 404 -0.24 2.50 -6.75
C VAL A 404 0.23 2.47 -5.30
N ALA A 405 1.50 2.14 -5.05
CA ALA A 405 2.05 2.14 -3.70
C ALA A 405 2.12 3.55 -3.07
N GLU A 406 2.52 4.58 -3.83
CA GLU A 406 2.55 5.97 -3.36
C GLU A 406 1.11 6.48 -3.05
N MET A 407 0.11 6.08 -3.85
CA MET A 407 -1.31 6.38 -3.56
C MET A 407 -1.81 5.69 -2.30
N VAL A 408 -1.53 4.39 -2.13
CA VAL A 408 -1.96 3.61 -0.95
C VAL A 408 -1.29 4.11 0.34
N ILE A 409 0.00 4.48 0.30
CA ILE A 409 0.67 4.95 1.52
C ILE A 409 0.19 6.34 1.93
N GLU A 410 -0.05 7.27 1.00
CA GLU A 410 -0.65 8.56 1.34
C GLU A 410 -2.10 8.40 1.80
N ARG A 411 -2.88 7.49 1.20
CA ARG A 411 -4.23 7.12 1.66
C ARG A 411 -4.22 6.65 3.12
N ALA A 412 -3.30 5.75 3.46
CA ALA A 412 -3.13 5.25 4.82
C ALA A 412 -2.68 6.34 5.81
N LYS A 413 -1.81 7.27 5.41
CA LYS A 413 -1.43 8.42 6.25
C LYS A 413 -2.62 9.32 6.59
N ARG A 414 -3.45 9.70 5.61
CA ARG A 414 -4.65 10.54 5.85
C ARG A 414 -5.60 9.88 6.86
N LEU A 415 -5.78 8.56 6.77
CA LEU A 415 -6.58 7.80 7.74
C LEU A 415 -5.98 7.84 9.16
N VAL A 416 -4.65 7.81 9.31
CA VAL A 416 -4.00 7.95 10.64
C VAL A 416 -4.02 9.39 11.16
N GLU A 417 -3.96 10.41 10.29
CA GLU A 417 -4.25 11.81 10.66
C GLU A 417 -5.69 11.99 11.17
N HIS A 418 -6.60 11.11 10.74
CA HIS A 418 -7.97 10.93 11.25
C HIS A 418 -8.06 9.94 12.45
N LYS A 419 -6.93 9.64 13.11
CA LYS A 419 -6.81 8.75 14.28
C LYS A 419 -7.33 7.32 14.09
N LYS A 420 -7.41 6.84 12.84
CA LYS A 420 -7.76 5.45 12.54
C LYS A 420 -6.56 4.53 12.77
N ASP A 421 -6.83 3.28 13.11
CA ASP A 421 -5.85 2.20 13.02
C ASP A 421 -5.93 1.59 11.62
N VAL A 422 -4.81 1.55 10.91
CA VAL A 422 -4.71 1.11 9.52
C VAL A 422 -3.71 -0.05 9.42
N VAL A 423 -4.06 -1.07 8.65
CA VAL A 423 -3.17 -2.19 8.32
C VAL A 423 -3.02 -2.27 6.81
N ILE A 424 -1.78 -2.17 6.32
CA ILE A 424 -1.44 -2.55 4.94
C ILE A 424 -0.82 -3.94 4.97
N LEU A 425 -1.44 -4.88 4.26
CA LEU A 425 -0.85 -6.17 3.91
C LEU A 425 -0.22 -6.05 2.52
N LEU A 426 1.10 -5.95 2.45
CA LEU A 426 1.84 -5.76 1.18
C LEU A 426 2.40 -7.09 0.66
N ASP A 427 1.98 -7.49 -0.54
CA ASP A 427 2.58 -8.62 -1.26
C ASP A 427 3.13 -8.16 -2.62
N SER A 428 4.44 -7.95 -2.81
CA SER A 428 5.54 -8.07 -1.84
C SER A 428 6.44 -6.84 -1.80
N ILE A 429 7.12 -6.64 -0.67
CA ILE A 429 8.06 -5.53 -0.51
C ILE A 429 9.28 -5.68 -1.42
N THR A 430 9.68 -6.92 -1.71
CA THR A 430 10.79 -7.24 -2.61
C THR A 430 10.46 -6.85 -4.06
N ARG A 431 9.24 -7.15 -4.54
CA ARG A 431 8.79 -6.71 -5.87
C ARG A 431 8.64 -5.20 -5.95
N LEU A 432 8.06 -4.56 -4.94
CA LEU A 432 7.95 -3.10 -4.89
C LEU A 432 9.34 -2.43 -4.92
N ALA A 433 10.33 -2.94 -4.18
CA ALA A 433 11.70 -2.45 -4.20
C ALA A 433 12.39 -2.61 -5.58
N ARG A 434 12.14 -3.74 -6.28
CA ARG A 434 12.56 -3.92 -7.69
C ARG A 434 11.92 -2.88 -8.62
N ALA A 435 10.63 -2.59 -8.44
CA ALA A 435 9.93 -1.59 -9.24
C ALA A 435 10.54 -0.18 -9.06
N TYR A 436 10.81 0.24 -7.82
CA TYR A 436 11.53 1.50 -7.56
C TYR A 436 12.93 1.53 -8.19
N ASN A 437 13.69 0.44 -8.12
CA ASN A 437 15.01 0.33 -8.74
C ASN A 437 14.99 0.48 -10.27
N ASN A 438 13.93 0.00 -10.92
CA ASN A 438 13.77 0.07 -12.38
C ASN A 438 13.24 1.43 -12.87
N VAL A 439 12.59 2.21 -11.99
CA VAL A 439 11.95 3.50 -12.34
C VAL A 439 12.82 4.70 -11.96
N MET A 440 13.70 4.57 -10.97
CA MET A 440 14.57 5.67 -10.56
C MET A 440 15.75 5.88 -11.55
N PRO A 441 16.09 7.14 -11.89
CA PRO A 441 17.31 7.44 -12.66
C PRO A 441 18.56 6.92 -11.93
N SER A 442 19.48 6.31 -12.68
CA SER A 442 20.73 5.77 -12.14
C SER A 442 21.56 6.84 -11.42
N SER A 443 22.03 6.51 -10.22
CA SER A 443 22.97 7.33 -9.43
C SER A 443 24.41 7.24 -9.93
N GLY A 444 24.69 6.34 -10.88
CA GLY A 444 26.06 5.94 -11.25
C GLY A 444 26.76 5.07 -10.20
N LYS A 445 26.09 4.76 -9.07
CA LYS A 445 26.63 3.97 -7.96
C LYS A 445 25.73 2.76 -7.70
N VAL A 446 26.08 1.65 -8.32
CA VAL A 446 25.40 0.36 -8.15
C VAL A 446 26.06 -0.42 -7.00
N LEU A 447 25.25 -0.84 -6.04
CA LEU A 447 25.63 -1.69 -4.91
C LEU A 447 25.73 -3.17 -5.34
N THR A 448 26.30 -4.00 -4.46
CA THR A 448 26.28 -5.46 -4.58
C THR A 448 24.87 -5.96 -4.92
N GLY A 449 24.76 -6.93 -5.84
CA GLY A 449 23.47 -7.47 -6.27
C GLY A 449 22.71 -6.65 -7.31
N GLY A 450 23.25 -5.52 -7.80
CA GLY A 450 22.65 -4.75 -8.90
C GLY A 450 21.62 -3.70 -8.46
N VAL A 451 21.59 -3.37 -7.16
CA VAL A 451 20.69 -2.35 -6.58
C VAL A 451 21.35 -0.97 -6.67
N ASP A 452 20.66 0.05 -7.18
CA ASP A 452 21.16 1.42 -7.16
C ASP A 452 21.18 2.00 -5.74
N SER A 453 22.24 2.74 -5.40
CA SER A 453 22.44 3.31 -4.06
C SER A 453 21.30 4.21 -3.56
N ASN A 454 20.58 4.89 -4.46
CA ASN A 454 19.43 5.73 -4.13
C ASN A 454 18.10 4.98 -4.19
N ALA A 455 18.02 3.86 -4.94
CA ALA A 455 16.77 3.14 -5.18
C ALA A 455 16.08 2.66 -3.88
N MET A 456 16.86 2.27 -2.86
CA MET A 456 16.32 1.80 -1.57
C MET A 456 15.79 2.92 -0.66
N HIS A 457 15.97 4.19 -1.00
CA HIS A 457 15.49 5.30 -0.15
C HIS A 457 13.95 5.38 -0.10
N ARG A 458 13.24 5.32 -1.25
CA ARG A 458 11.77 5.36 -1.27
C ARG A 458 11.12 4.10 -0.66
N PRO A 459 11.54 2.86 -1.00
CA PRO A 459 11.01 1.66 -0.35
C PRO A 459 11.19 1.65 1.17
N LYS A 460 12.36 2.05 1.68
CA LYS A 460 12.58 2.17 3.13
C LYS A 460 11.72 3.26 3.76
N ARG A 461 11.44 4.38 3.06
CA ARG A 461 10.49 5.40 3.54
C ARG A 461 9.04 4.90 3.56
N PHE A 462 8.63 4.10 2.58
CA PHE A 462 7.31 3.44 2.56
C PHE A 462 7.15 2.54 3.79
N PHE A 463 8.07 1.59 4.01
CA PHE A 463 7.99 0.66 5.13
C PHE A 463 8.19 1.35 6.49
N GLY A 464 9.13 2.30 6.57
CA GLY A 464 9.37 3.18 7.71
C GLY A 464 8.25 4.19 8.01
N ALA A 465 7.20 4.26 7.19
CA ALA A 465 5.99 4.99 7.54
C ALA A 465 5.28 4.32 8.72
N ALA A 466 5.24 2.98 8.79
CA ALA A 466 4.52 2.26 9.83
C ALA A 466 5.07 2.52 11.24
N ARG A 467 4.16 2.92 12.14
CA ARG A 467 4.39 3.45 13.49
C ARG A 467 3.10 3.39 14.31
N ASN A 468 3.23 3.25 15.61
CA ASN A 468 2.18 3.63 16.56
C ASN A 468 2.25 5.16 16.77
N VAL A 469 1.13 5.81 17.07
CA VAL A 469 1.04 7.28 17.22
C VAL A 469 0.50 7.63 18.60
N GLU A 470 1.13 8.60 19.28
CA GLU A 470 0.70 9.02 20.63
C GLU A 470 -0.61 9.80 20.61
N GLU A 471 -0.81 10.66 19.61
CA GLU A 471 -2.00 11.51 19.45
C GLU A 471 -3.26 10.72 19.03
N GLY A 472 -3.11 9.45 18.63
CA GLY A 472 -4.18 8.53 18.25
C GLY A 472 -4.03 7.95 16.84
N GLY A 473 -4.52 6.72 16.65
CA GLY A 473 -4.36 5.94 15.42
C GLY A 473 -3.02 5.20 15.32
N SER A 474 -2.84 4.42 14.26
CA SER A 474 -1.58 3.74 13.97
C SER A 474 -1.50 3.29 12.52
N LEU A 475 -0.29 3.25 11.96
CA LEU A 475 -0.04 2.64 10.66
C LEU A 475 0.76 1.35 10.87
N THR A 476 0.14 0.22 10.55
CA THR A 476 0.78 -1.10 10.54
C THR A 476 1.09 -1.50 9.10
N ILE A 477 2.29 -1.99 8.82
CA ILE A 477 2.63 -2.63 7.55
C ILE A 477 3.16 -4.02 7.85
N ILE A 478 2.45 -5.04 7.36
CA ILE A 478 2.89 -6.44 7.35
C ILE A 478 3.17 -6.75 5.88
N ALA A 479 4.42 -7.00 5.54
CA ALA A 479 4.83 -7.15 4.16
C ALA A 479 5.57 -8.47 3.92
N THR A 480 5.29 -9.14 2.80
CA THR A 480 6.03 -10.34 2.41
C THR A 480 7.39 -9.94 1.83
N ALA A 481 8.45 -10.67 2.20
CA ALA A 481 9.80 -10.50 1.69
C ALA A 481 10.29 -11.83 1.10
N LEU A 482 10.66 -11.82 -0.18
CA LEU A 482 11.13 -13.00 -0.89
C LEU A 482 12.60 -13.27 -0.58
N VAL A 483 12.90 -14.50 -0.13
CA VAL A 483 14.26 -15.04 0.08
C VAL A 483 14.48 -16.30 -0.76
N ASP A 484 15.72 -16.81 -0.80
CA ASP A 484 16.14 -18.02 -1.52
C ASP A 484 15.70 -18.11 -3.00
N THR A 485 15.50 -16.95 -3.64
CA THR A 485 15.14 -16.81 -5.07
C THR A 485 16.31 -17.10 -6.02
N GLY A 486 17.51 -17.29 -5.49
CA GLY A 486 18.77 -17.30 -6.24
C GLY A 486 19.26 -15.91 -6.66
N SER A 487 18.50 -14.84 -6.43
CA SER A 487 18.89 -13.48 -6.82
C SER A 487 19.66 -12.76 -5.72
N ALA A 488 20.89 -12.34 -6.03
CA ALA A 488 21.69 -11.48 -5.13
C ALA A 488 20.99 -10.14 -4.82
N MET A 489 20.15 -9.65 -5.75
CA MET A 489 19.35 -8.45 -5.57
C MET A 489 18.35 -8.60 -4.41
N ASP A 490 17.60 -9.71 -4.37
CA ASP A 490 16.58 -9.95 -3.34
C ASP A 490 17.20 -10.08 -1.95
N LYS A 491 18.38 -10.72 -1.86
CA LYS A 491 19.14 -10.83 -0.60
C LYS A 491 19.53 -9.45 -0.05
N VAL A 492 20.00 -8.53 -0.89
CA VAL A 492 20.38 -7.17 -0.47
C VAL A 492 19.15 -6.35 -0.11
N ILE A 493 18.06 -6.45 -0.88
CA ILE A 493 16.78 -5.82 -0.57
C ILE A 493 16.25 -6.31 0.80
N TYR A 494 16.34 -7.60 1.09
CA TYR A 494 15.88 -8.17 2.36
C TYR A 494 16.66 -7.64 3.57
N GLU A 495 18.00 -7.65 3.55
CA GLU A 495 18.80 -7.15 4.69
C GLU A 495 18.57 -5.65 4.96
N GLU A 496 18.38 -4.83 3.91
CA GLU A 496 18.01 -3.42 4.01
C GLU A 496 16.66 -3.21 4.73
N PHE A 497 15.68 -4.08 4.48
CA PHE A 497 14.39 -4.04 5.20
C PHE A 497 14.46 -4.66 6.59
N LYS A 498 15.30 -5.67 6.83
CA LYS A 498 15.53 -6.29 8.14
C LYS A 498 16.07 -5.28 9.17
N GLY A 499 16.93 -4.36 8.73
CA GLY A 499 17.35 -3.20 9.54
C GLY A 499 16.20 -2.25 9.89
N THR A 500 15.22 -2.10 8.99
CA THR A 500 14.08 -1.17 9.10
C THR A 500 12.89 -1.73 9.91
N GLY A 501 12.67 -3.05 9.83
CA GLY A 501 11.58 -3.77 10.48
C GLY A 501 11.73 -3.91 12.01
N ASN A 502 10.65 -4.34 12.66
CA ASN A 502 10.64 -4.67 14.08
C ASN A 502 9.85 -5.95 14.43
N SER A 503 9.35 -6.70 13.44
CA SER A 503 8.91 -8.09 13.58
C SER A 503 9.33 -8.88 12.34
N GLU A 504 9.72 -10.14 12.52
CA GLU A 504 10.09 -11.08 11.47
C GLU A 504 9.33 -12.39 11.68
N VAL A 505 8.65 -12.87 10.64
CA VAL A 505 7.99 -14.19 10.59
C VAL A 505 8.65 -14.97 9.47
N HIS A 506 9.42 -15.99 9.82
CA HIS A 506 10.18 -16.79 8.87
C HIS A 506 9.40 -18.03 8.46
N LEU A 507 9.25 -18.26 7.15
CA LEU A 507 8.63 -19.45 6.58
C LEU A 507 9.68 -20.37 5.96
N ASP A 508 9.60 -21.67 6.22
CA ASP A 508 10.57 -22.65 5.76
C ASP A 508 9.98 -23.60 4.69
N ARG A 509 10.70 -23.70 3.56
CA ARG A 509 10.29 -24.56 2.45
C ARG A 509 10.36 -26.05 2.83
N ARG A 510 11.28 -26.46 3.72
CA ARG A 510 11.42 -27.86 4.20
C ARG A 510 10.19 -28.34 4.98
N ILE A 511 9.63 -27.47 5.82
CA ILE A 511 8.39 -27.74 6.57
C ILE A 511 7.23 -27.90 5.57
N THR A 512 7.18 -27.03 4.56
CA THR A 512 6.17 -27.07 3.48
C THR A 512 6.30 -28.33 2.60
N GLU A 513 7.53 -28.77 2.29
CA GLU A 513 7.82 -29.98 1.51
C GLU A 513 7.35 -31.25 2.23
N LYS A 514 7.39 -31.26 3.57
CA LYS A 514 6.78 -32.31 4.43
C LYS A 514 5.24 -32.18 4.56
N ARG A 515 4.62 -31.19 3.90
CA ARG A 515 3.19 -30.83 3.98
C ARG A 515 2.72 -30.42 5.38
N VAL A 516 3.62 -29.88 6.19
CA VAL A 516 3.32 -29.36 7.53
C VAL A 516 2.96 -27.88 7.40
N TYR A 517 1.82 -27.47 7.99
CA TYR A 517 1.30 -26.10 7.90
C TYR A 517 0.78 -25.62 9.27
N PRO A 518 0.93 -24.32 9.62
CA PRO A 518 1.69 -23.31 8.86
C PRO A 518 3.20 -23.58 8.90
N ALA A 519 3.92 -23.19 7.85
CA ALA A 519 5.32 -23.55 7.66
C ALA A 519 6.31 -22.64 8.42
N ILE A 520 6.02 -22.28 9.68
CA ILE A 520 6.75 -21.26 10.43
C ILE A 520 8.04 -21.83 11.02
N ASN A 521 9.18 -21.18 10.77
CA ASN A 521 10.38 -21.36 11.56
C ASN A 521 10.22 -20.60 12.90
N VAL A 522 9.74 -21.32 13.92
CA VAL A 522 9.44 -20.78 15.25
C VAL A 522 10.67 -20.30 16.02
N ASN A 523 11.87 -20.75 15.66
CA ASN A 523 13.13 -20.38 16.31
C ASN A 523 13.74 -19.10 15.71
N GLN A 524 13.48 -18.80 14.43
CA GLN A 524 13.94 -17.57 13.76
C GLN A 524 12.91 -16.43 13.79
N SER A 525 11.63 -16.74 14.00
CA SER A 525 10.54 -15.75 14.08
C SER A 525 10.54 -15.00 15.43
N GLY A 526 10.14 -13.71 15.42
CA GLY A 526 10.06 -12.92 16.64
C GLY A 526 9.66 -11.46 16.45
N THR A 527 9.37 -10.77 17.55
CA THR A 527 9.00 -9.33 17.57
C THR A 527 9.88 -8.55 18.55
N ARG A 528 10.51 -7.47 18.08
CA ARG A 528 11.30 -6.56 18.93
C ARG A 528 10.36 -5.80 19.88
N ARG A 529 10.69 -5.80 21.17
CA ARG A 529 9.89 -5.21 22.26
C ARG A 529 8.50 -5.83 22.45
N GLU A 530 8.42 -7.16 22.33
CA GLU A 530 7.20 -7.91 22.69
C GLU A 530 6.77 -7.76 24.16
N ASP A 531 7.65 -7.26 25.04
CA ASP A 531 7.32 -6.83 26.41
C ASP A 531 6.34 -5.64 26.49
N TYR A 532 6.06 -4.97 25.37
CA TYR A 532 4.98 -3.98 25.25
C TYR A 532 3.68 -4.55 24.62
N LEU A 533 3.64 -5.84 24.27
CA LEU A 533 2.53 -6.51 23.57
C LEU A 533 2.01 -7.77 24.28
N ILE A 534 2.72 -8.27 25.29
CA ILE A 534 2.41 -9.51 26.01
C ILE A 534 2.53 -9.25 27.52
N GLU A 535 1.49 -9.62 28.28
CA GLU A 535 1.48 -9.54 29.73
C GLU A 535 2.60 -10.39 30.38
N PRO A 536 3.26 -9.92 31.47
CA PRO A 536 4.48 -10.57 31.98
C PRO A 536 4.37 -12.06 32.30
N ASP A 537 3.26 -12.51 32.87
CA ASP A 537 3.00 -13.93 33.17
C ASP A 537 2.85 -14.79 31.90
N LEU A 538 2.23 -14.25 30.84
CA LEU A 538 2.15 -14.92 29.54
C LEU A 538 3.51 -14.93 28.83
N LEU A 539 4.27 -13.84 28.91
CA LEU A 539 5.61 -13.74 28.33
C LEU A 539 6.59 -14.73 28.98
N GLN A 540 6.51 -14.94 30.30
CA GLN A 540 7.32 -15.95 30.99
C GLN A 540 7.03 -17.37 30.49
N LYS A 541 5.76 -17.71 30.24
CA LYS A 541 5.36 -19.03 29.68
C LYS A 541 5.84 -19.21 28.24
N ILE A 542 5.74 -18.16 27.42
CA ILE A 542 6.28 -18.13 26.04
C ILE A 542 7.81 -18.32 26.05
N TRP A 543 8.53 -17.72 27.01
CA TRP A 543 9.99 -17.91 27.13
C TRP A 543 10.37 -19.35 27.51
N ILE A 544 9.59 -20.00 28.37
CA ILE A 544 9.75 -21.44 28.69
C ILE A 544 9.49 -22.29 27.43
N LEU A 545 8.44 -21.99 26.68
CA LEU A 545 8.13 -22.67 25.42
C LEU A 545 9.25 -22.51 24.37
N ARG A 546 9.77 -21.30 24.16
CA ARG A 546 10.90 -21.08 23.24
C ARG A 546 12.17 -21.81 23.68
N LYS A 547 12.44 -21.93 24.98
CA LYS A 547 13.55 -22.76 25.51
C LYS A 547 13.35 -24.26 25.26
N LEU A 548 12.11 -24.74 25.22
CA LEU A 548 11.80 -26.13 24.90
C LEU A 548 11.92 -26.42 23.39
N LEU A 549 11.58 -25.45 22.53
CA LEU A 549 11.63 -25.57 21.06
C LEU A 549 13.04 -25.35 20.47
N HIS A 550 13.88 -24.50 21.08
CA HIS A 550 15.21 -24.15 20.56
C HIS A 550 16.16 -25.36 20.34
N PRO A 551 16.17 -26.43 21.16
CA PRO A 551 17.00 -27.60 20.91
C PRO A 551 16.49 -28.55 19.81
N MET A 552 15.29 -28.30 19.27
CA MET A 552 14.67 -29.13 18.23
C MET A 552 15.02 -28.61 16.83
N ASP A 553 15.15 -29.52 15.86
CA ASP A 553 15.13 -29.19 14.43
C ASP A 553 13.84 -28.43 14.06
N GLU A 554 13.89 -27.54 13.06
CA GLU A 554 12.75 -26.69 12.70
C GLU A 554 11.46 -27.47 12.39
N ILE A 555 11.57 -28.63 11.75
CA ILE A 555 10.41 -29.48 11.42
C ILE A 555 9.85 -30.09 12.71
N ALA A 556 10.73 -30.62 13.57
CA ALA A 556 10.33 -31.25 14.83
C ALA A 556 9.70 -30.25 15.81
N ALA A 557 10.23 -29.02 15.88
CA ALA A 557 9.67 -27.93 16.67
C ALA A 557 8.24 -27.58 16.22
N MET A 558 8.03 -27.47 14.91
CA MET A 558 6.72 -27.15 14.34
C MET A 558 5.72 -28.31 14.52
N GLU A 559 6.14 -29.56 14.33
CA GLU A 559 5.29 -30.74 14.53
C GLU A 559 4.89 -30.93 16.01
N PHE A 560 5.81 -30.72 16.94
CA PHE A 560 5.52 -30.72 18.38
C PHE A 560 4.51 -29.62 18.75
N LEU A 561 4.69 -28.40 18.24
CA LEU A 561 3.77 -27.30 18.52
C LEU A 561 2.38 -27.57 17.93
N LEU A 562 2.30 -28.13 16.72
CA LEU A 562 1.03 -28.54 16.09
C LEU A 562 0.31 -29.63 16.86
N ASP A 563 1.01 -30.65 17.37
CA ASP A 563 0.41 -31.69 18.22
C ASP A 563 -0.27 -31.07 19.45
N LYS A 564 0.42 -30.18 20.18
CA LYS A 564 -0.15 -29.55 21.37
C LYS A 564 -1.26 -28.52 21.04
N MET A 565 -1.14 -27.79 19.94
CA MET A 565 -2.16 -26.85 19.48
C MET A 565 -3.45 -27.54 19.02
N LYS A 566 -3.38 -28.71 18.38
CA LYS A 566 -4.57 -29.47 17.94
C LYS A 566 -5.41 -30.03 19.09
N ASN A 567 -4.78 -30.29 20.25
CA ASN A 567 -5.44 -30.83 21.44
C ASN A 567 -6.16 -29.75 22.29
N THR A 568 -6.16 -28.48 21.86
CA THR A 568 -6.71 -27.33 22.60
C THR A 568 -7.34 -26.32 21.62
N LYS A 569 -8.30 -25.51 22.07
CA LYS A 569 -8.98 -24.51 21.22
C LYS A 569 -8.35 -23.12 21.29
N SER A 570 -7.84 -22.73 22.46
CA SER A 570 -7.25 -21.40 22.72
C SER A 570 -5.78 -21.49 23.15
N ASN A 571 -5.07 -20.36 23.15
CA ASN A 571 -3.73 -20.31 23.73
C ASN A 571 -3.75 -20.42 25.28
N ASP A 572 -4.83 -19.99 25.93
CA ASP A 572 -5.00 -20.11 27.38
C ASP A 572 -5.21 -21.58 27.80
N GLU A 573 -6.00 -22.36 27.04
CA GLU A 573 -6.11 -23.82 27.23
C GLU A 573 -4.77 -24.53 27.02
N PHE A 574 -4.02 -24.14 25.98
CA PHE A 574 -2.69 -24.67 25.68
C PHE A 574 -1.73 -24.47 26.87
N PHE A 575 -1.59 -23.26 27.41
CA PHE A 575 -0.77 -23.04 28.60
C PHE A 575 -1.37 -23.64 29.89
N GLY A 576 -2.69 -23.79 29.97
CA GLY A 576 -3.36 -24.53 31.04
C GLY A 576 -3.01 -26.02 31.04
N SER A 577 -2.83 -26.62 29.86
CA SER A 577 -2.41 -28.03 29.70
C SER A 577 -0.95 -28.26 30.05
N MET A 578 -0.05 -27.33 29.71
CA MET A 578 1.39 -27.43 30.02
C MET A 578 1.74 -27.26 31.51
N ARG A 579 0.74 -27.07 32.38
CA ARG A 579 0.89 -27.04 33.84
C ARG A 579 0.54 -28.38 34.52
N LYS A 580 0.21 -29.41 33.75
CA LYS A 580 -0.12 -30.77 34.19
C LYS A 580 0.90 -31.77 33.67
#